data_AF-A0A382SAW2-F1
#
_entry.id   AF-A0A382SAW2-F1
#
_cell.length_a   1.000
_cell.length_b   1.000
_cell.length_c   1.000
_cell.angle_alpha   90.00
_cell.angle_beta   90.00
_cell.angle_gamma   90.00
#
_symmetry.space_group_name_H-M   'P 1'
#
loop_
_entity.id
_entity.type
_entity.pdbx_description
1 polymer ?
#
loop_
_entity_poly.entity_id
_entity_poly.type
_entity_poly.pdbx_seq_one_letter_code
_entity_poly.pdbx_strand_id
1 'polypeptide(L)'
;VLVLEAREKLGGAAGTREFHDGFSVSECAHLLYGLHPRVVDELKLDIPLAARKLSTISLGREADHVTIDGAQVTNVSSTEAVRYA
;
A
#
# COMPACT_ATOMS: atom_id res chain seq x y z
N VAL A 1 12.15 16.50 18.58
CA VAL A 1 12.47 15.24 17.84
C VAL A 1 13.61 15.55 16.89
N LEU A 2 14.60 14.65 16.76
CA LEU A 2 15.67 14.71 15.77
C LEU A 2 15.46 13.55 14.78
N VAL A 3 15.46 13.84 13.48
CA VAL A 3 15.40 12.85 12.41
C VAL A 3 16.65 13.02 11.55
N LEU A 4 17.35 11.92 11.29
CA LEU A 4 18.56 11.89 10.46
C LEU A 4 18.30 11.02 9.23
N GLU A 5 18.56 11.57 8.05
CA GLU A 5 18.50 10.89 6.76
C GLU A 5 19.86 11.10 6.09
N ALA A 6 20.39 10.05 5.46
CA ALA A 6 21.73 10.08 4.86
C ALA A 6 21.74 10.84 3.53
N ARG A 7 20.60 10.87 2.82
CA ARG A 7 20.45 11.53 1.53
C ARG A 7 19.96 12.97 1.68
N GLU A 8 20.22 13.76 0.65
CA GLU A 8 19.70 15.13 0.49
C GLU A 8 18.16 15.20 0.32
N LYS A 9 17.50 14.06 0.04
CA LYS A 9 16.06 13.98 -0.17
C LYS A 9 15.41 12.92 0.72
N LEU A 10 14.30 13.31 1.33
CA LEU A 10 13.44 12.43 2.12
C LEU A 10 12.66 11.45 1.24
N GLY A 11 12.15 10.39 1.86
CA GLY A 11 11.16 9.48 1.25
C GLY A 11 11.63 8.05 1.02
N GLY A 12 12.91 7.74 1.25
CA GLY A 12 13.44 6.38 1.07
C GLY A 12 13.08 5.79 -0.31
N ALA A 13 12.54 4.57 -0.30
CA ALA A 13 12.04 3.85 -1.46
C ALA A 13 10.82 4.51 -2.14
N ALA A 14 10.10 5.39 -1.45
CA ALA A 14 8.96 6.15 -1.99
C ALA A 14 9.39 7.53 -2.53
N GLY A 15 10.67 7.86 -2.48
CA GLY A 15 11.21 9.06 -3.10
C GLY A 15 11.04 9.06 -4.62
N THR A 16 10.91 10.24 -5.22
CA THR A 16 10.87 10.41 -6.67
C THR A 16 12.22 10.93 -7.16
N ARG A 17 12.78 10.29 -8.18
CA ARG A 17 14.05 10.66 -8.80
C ARG A 17 13.89 10.88 -10.29
N GLU A 18 14.53 11.92 -10.80
CA GLU A 18 14.69 12.17 -12.23
C GLU A 18 15.75 11.23 -12.81
N PHE A 19 15.44 10.58 -13.94
CA PHE A 19 16.37 9.68 -14.63
C PHE A 19 16.70 10.15 -16.05
N HIS A 20 15.94 11.10 -16.57
CA HIS A 20 16.16 11.80 -17.83
C HIS A 20 15.43 13.15 -17.75
N ASP A 21 15.89 14.16 -18.48
CA ASP A 21 15.28 15.50 -18.50
C ASP A 21 13.75 15.45 -18.67
N GLY A 22 13.04 15.91 -17.65
CA GLY A 22 11.57 15.95 -17.61
C GLY A 22 10.89 14.62 -17.24
N PHE A 23 11.66 13.54 -17.03
CA PHE A 23 11.15 12.21 -16.70
C PHE A 23 11.62 11.76 -15.32
N SER A 24 10.65 11.46 -14.47
CA SER A 24 10.87 11.00 -13.11
C SER A 24 10.16 9.69 -12.83
N VAL A 25 10.69 8.93 -11.87
CA VAL A 25 10.13 7.66 -11.42
C VAL A 25 10.22 7.58 -9.90
N SER A 26 9.32 6.80 -9.28
CA SER A 26 9.53 6.38 -7.88
C SER A 26 10.77 5.49 -7.80
N GLU A 27 11.59 5.66 -6.77
CA GLU A 27 12.84 4.91 -6.68
C GLU A 27 12.63 3.40 -6.55
N CYS A 28 11.60 2.96 -5.84
CA CYS A 28 11.25 1.53 -5.72
C CYS A 28 9.75 1.32 -5.47
N ALA A 29 9.18 2.01 -4.49
CA ALA A 29 7.79 1.87 -4.08
C ALA A 29 6.88 2.75 -4.96
N HIS A 30 6.41 2.19 -6.07
CA HIS A 30 5.56 2.88 -7.05
C HIS A 30 4.06 2.61 -6.85
N LEU A 31 3.70 1.65 -6.00
CA LEU A 31 2.31 1.36 -5.64
C LEU A 31 2.00 1.94 -4.26
N LEU A 32 1.01 2.83 -4.18
CA LEU A 32 0.46 3.29 -2.92
C LEU A 32 -0.59 2.30 -2.41
N TYR A 33 -0.12 1.16 -1.92
CA TYR A 33 -0.96 0.12 -1.32
C TYR A 33 -0.80 0.13 0.20
N GLY A 34 -1.91 0.21 0.93
CA GLY A 34 -1.90 0.09 2.39
C GLY A 34 -1.54 1.35 3.18
N LEU A 35 -1.57 2.55 2.57
CA LEU A 35 -1.45 3.80 3.34
C LEU A 35 -2.64 3.90 4.31
N HIS A 36 -2.33 3.93 5.61
CA HIS A 36 -3.37 3.87 6.64
C HIS A 36 -4.29 5.12 6.57
N PRO A 37 -5.63 4.97 6.61
CA PRO A 37 -6.56 6.09 6.46
C PRO A 37 -6.33 7.23 7.45
N ARG A 38 -5.94 6.92 8.69
CA ARG A 38 -5.58 7.92 9.70
C ARG A 38 -4.44 8.85 9.25
N VAL A 39 -3.44 8.33 8.55
CA VAL A 39 -2.33 9.16 8.04
C VAL A 39 -2.82 10.13 6.98
N VAL A 40 -3.71 9.66 6.09
CA VAL A 40 -4.35 10.50 5.07
C VAL A 40 -5.16 11.62 5.72
N ASP A 41 -5.94 11.29 6.74
CA ASP A 41 -6.81 12.23 7.46
C ASP A 41 -6.00 13.27 8.26
N GLU A 42 -5.07 12.81 9.10
CA GLU A 42 -4.26 13.70 9.96
C GLU A 42 -3.35 14.63 9.15
N LEU A 43 -2.80 14.15 8.03
CA LEU A 43 -1.98 14.95 7.13
C LEU A 43 -2.79 15.69 6.05
N LYS A 44 -4.12 15.52 6.01
CA LYS A 44 -5.05 16.15 5.05
C LYS A 44 -4.62 15.94 3.60
N LEU A 45 -4.20 14.72 3.26
CA LEU A 45 -3.71 14.39 1.94
C LEU A 45 -4.86 14.18 0.98
N ASP A 46 -4.84 14.88 -0.16
CA ASP A 46 -5.68 14.59 -1.30
C ASP A 46 -4.88 13.79 -2.34
N ILE A 47 -5.13 12.48 -2.38
CA ILE A 47 -4.38 11.55 -3.22
C ILE A 47 -5.30 11.00 -4.31
N PRO A 48 -4.99 11.24 -5.60
CA PRO A 48 -5.75 10.68 -6.71
C PRO A 48 -5.43 9.18 -6.85
N LEU A 49 -6.13 8.35 -6.08
CA LEU A 49 -6.00 6.90 -6.15
C LEU A 49 -6.64 6.36 -7.43
N ALA A 50 -5.89 5.58 -8.20
CA ALA A 50 -6.41 4.86 -9.37
C ALA A 50 -7.46 3.81 -8.99
N ALA A 51 -7.34 3.21 -7.79
CA ALA A 51 -8.31 2.29 -7.21
C ALA A 51 -8.28 2.36 -5.68
N ARG A 52 -9.43 2.24 -5.01
CA ARG A 52 -9.55 2.31 -3.53
C ARG A 52 -9.76 0.96 -2.84
N LYS A 53 -10.29 -0.02 -3.55
CA LYS A 53 -10.61 -1.35 -3.03
C LYS A 53 -9.98 -2.39 -3.95
N LEU A 54 -8.69 -2.62 -3.75
CA LEU A 54 -7.96 -3.64 -4.51
C LEU A 54 -8.24 -5.00 -3.86
N SER A 55 -8.72 -5.94 -4.66
CA SER A 55 -8.74 -7.34 -4.24
C SER A 55 -7.31 -7.81 -3.96
N THR A 56 -7.14 -8.50 -2.84
CA THR A 56 -5.83 -8.92 -2.34
C THR A 56 -5.83 -10.42 -2.19
N ILE A 57 -4.81 -11.08 -2.75
CA ILE A 57 -4.60 -12.52 -2.62
C ILE A 57 -3.34 -12.75 -1.80
N SER A 58 -3.50 -13.36 -0.63
CA SER A 58 -2.39 -13.84 0.19
C SER A 58 -2.02 -15.26 -0.22
N LEU A 59 -0.81 -15.44 -0.70
CA LEU A 59 -0.36 -16.73 -1.25
C LEU A 59 -0.02 -17.71 -0.13
N GLY A 60 -0.88 -18.72 0.06
CA GLY A 60 -0.58 -19.96 0.76
C GLY A 60 0.32 -20.91 -0.04
N ARG A 61 1.11 -21.73 0.66
CA ARG A 61 2.10 -22.63 0.04
C ARG A 61 1.44 -23.77 -0.74
N GLU A 62 0.27 -24.23 -0.30
CA GLU A 62 -0.40 -25.40 -0.85
C GLU A 62 -1.55 -25.01 -1.80
N ALA A 63 -1.42 -23.85 -2.46
CA ALA A 63 -2.49 -23.21 -3.24
C ALA A 63 -3.75 -22.86 -2.42
N ASP A 64 -3.65 -22.89 -1.10
CA ASP A 64 -4.67 -22.51 -0.12
C ASP A 64 -4.69 -20.99 0.11
N HIS A 65 -4.81 -20.23 -0.98
CA HIS A 65 -4.74 -18.78 -0.93
C HIS A 65 -5.97 -18.18 -0.24
N VAL A 66 -5.76 -17.12 0.52
CA VAL A 66 -6.84 -16.30 1.08
C VAL A 66 -7.05 -15.11 0.17
N THR A 67 -8.28 -14.90 -0.27
CA THR A 67 -8.65 -13.71 -1.04
C THR A 67 -9.49 -12.79 -0.19
N ILE A 68 -9.12 -11.52 -0.17
CA ILE A 68 -9.86 -10.43 0.46
C ILE A 68 -10.37 -9.52 -0.66
N ASP A 69 -11.68 -9.39 -0.78
CA ASP A 69 -12.33 -8.48 -1.71
C ASP A 69 -13.41 -7.67 -0.99
N GLY A 70 -13.04 -6.46 -0.56
CA GLY A 70 -13.91 -5.62 0.26
C GLY A 70 -14.26 -6.33 1.57
N ALA A 71 -15.56 -6.61 1.76
CA ALA A 71 -16.11 -7.27 2.95
C ALA A 71 -16.28 -8.79 2.75
N GLN A 72 -15.56 -9.38 1.80
CA GLN A 72 -15.59 -10.81 1.54
C GLN A 72 -14.19 -11.39 1.71
N VAL A 73 -14.10 -12.41 2.56
CA VAL A 73 -12.87 -13.19 2.75
C VAL A 73 -13.16 -14.64 2.44
N THR A 74 -12.42 -15.21 1.49
CA THR A 74 -12.62 -16.58 1.02
C THR A 74 -11.48 -17.50 1.43
N ASN A 75 -11.76 -18.81 1.44
CA ASN A 75 -10.82 -19.86 1.85
C ASN A 75 -10.30 -19.71 3.29
N VAL A 76 -11.18 -19.25 4.18
CA VAL A 76 -10.99 -19.16 5.63
C VAL A 76 -12.16 -19.85 6.33
N SER A 77 -12.06 -20.06 7.64
CA SER A 77 -13.19 -20.57 8.41
C SER A 77 -14.37 -19.59 8.39
N SER A 78 -15.60 -20.07 8.60
CA SER A 78 -16.80 -19.20 8.67
C SER A 78 -16.68 -18.13 9.76
N THR A 79 -16.06 -18.46 10.89
CA THR A 79 -15.77 -17.51 11.97
C THR A 79 -14.83 -16.39 11.52
N GLU A 80 -13.79 -16.72 10.76
CA GLU A 80 -12.83 -15.74 10.24
C GLU A 80 -13.42 -14.90 9.12
N ALA A 81 -14.23 -15.50 8.23
CA ALA A 81 -14.93 -14.79 7.18
C ALA A 81 -15.79 -13.65 7.76
N VAL A 82 -16.51 -13.90 8.86
CA VAL A 82 -17.31 -12.87 9.55
C VAL A 82 -16.44 -11.84 10.26
N ARG A 83 -15.29 -12.25 10.81
CA ARG A 83 -14.40 -11.35 11.57
C ARG A 83 -13.67 -10.34 10.70
N TYR A 84 -13.36 -10.71 9.46
CA TYR A 84 -12.55 -9.91 8.53
C TYR A 84 -13.36 -9.35 7.34
N ALA A 85 -14.67 -9.57 7.32
CA ALA A 85 -15.63 -8.86 6.48
C ALA A 85 -15.95 -7.47 7.03
#